data_AF-A0A2E8UBM5-F1
#
_entry.id   AF-A0A2E8UBM5-F1
#
_cell.length_a   1.000
_cell.length_b   1.000
_cell.length_c   1.000
_cell.angle_alpha   90.00
_cell.angle_beta   90.00
_cell.angle_gamma   90.00
#
_symmetry.space_group_name_H-M   'P 1'
#
loop_
_entity.id
_entity.type
_entity.pdbx_description
1 polymer ?
#
loop_
_entity_poly.entity_id
_entity_poly.type
_entity_poly.pdbx_seq_one_letter_code
_entity_poly.pdbx_strand_id
1 'polypeptide(L)' 'MHYNRPRSTATWGLNAKDWEAGINYEKLRKDRLERAQSACAEAGFGAFLCFNFDNLRYITSTHIGEWGRDKF' A
#
# COMPACT_ATOMS: atom_id res chain seq x y z
N MET A 1 -5.76 -15.10 -11.13
CA MET A 1 -5.88 -15.50 -12.55
C MET A 1 -4.96 -16.70 -12.79
N HIS A 2 -5.52 -17.88 -13.00
CA HIS A 2 -4.74 -19.04 -13.47
C HIS A 2 -4.62 -18.96 -14.99
N TYR A 3 -3.41 -18.87 -15.51
CA TYR A 3 -3.15 -18.91 -16.95
C TYR A 3 -2.77 -20.34 -17.37
N ASN A 4 -3.36 -20.80 -18.47
CA ASN A 4 -3.20 -22.17 -19.00
C ASN A 4 -1.88 -22.34 -19.81
N ARG A 5 -0.86 -21.51 -19.54
CA ARG A 5 0.45 -21.53 -20.20
C ARG A 5 1.55 -21.27 -19.17
N PRO A 6 2.72 -21.93 -19.27
CA PRO A 6 3.81 -21.79 -18.30
C PRO A 6 4.43 -20.38 -18.30
N ARG A 7 4.22 -19.59 -19.35
CA ARG A 7 4.68 -18.19 -19.46
C ARG A 7 3.57 -17.35 -20.08
N SER A 8 3.17 -16.29 -19.38
CA SER A 8 2.21 -15.30 -19.89
C SER A 8 2.92 -14.37 -20.88
N THR A 9 2.36 -14.21 -22.08
CA THR A 9 2.82 -13.23 -23.09
C THR A 9 2.23 -11.84 -22.87
N ALA A 10 1.42 -11.65 -21.82
CA ALA A 10 0.89 -10.34 -21.47
C ALA A 10 2.01 -9.46 -20.91
N THR A 11 2.19 -8.27 -21.48
CA THR A 11 3.00 -7.23 -20.87
C THR A 11 2.34 -6.81 -19.57
N TRP A 12 2.86 -7.29 -18.45
CA TRP A 12 2.57 -6.73 -17.13
C TRP A 12 2.96 -5.24 -17.20
N GLY A 13 1.98 -4.33 -17.02
CA GLY A 13 2.13 -2.90 -17.31
C GLY A 13 3.38 -2.23 -16.72
N LEU A 14 3.67 -0.99 -17.13
CA LEU A 14 4.92 -0.28 -16.81
C LEU A 14 5.15 -0.02 -15.30
N ASN A 15 4.14 -0.17 -14.47
CA ASN A 15 4.22 0.07 -13.04
C ASN A 15 4.66 -1.17 -12.27
N ALA A 16 5.29 -0.97 -11.10
CA ALA A 16 5.65 -2.03 -10.17
C ALA A 16 6.71 -3.03 -10.65
N LYS A 17 7.47 -2.71 -11.70
CA LYS A 17 8.58 -3.55 -12.17
C LYS A 17 9.89 -3.05 -11.56
N ASP A 18 10.55 -3.93 -10.83
CA ASP A 18 11.98 -3.86 -10.60
C ASP A 18 12.64 -4.73 -11.67
N TRP A 19 13.89 -4.44 -12.03
CA TRP A 19 14.56 -5.04 -13.20
C TRP A 19 14.67 -6.58 -13.13
N GLU A 20 14.50 -7.19 -11.95
CA GLU A 20 14.45 -8.66 -11.78
C GLU A 20 13.09 -9.22 -11.28
N ALA A 21 12.43 -8.57 -10.31
CA ALA A 21 11.33 -9.23 -9.57
C ALA A 21 10.02 -8.43 -9.39
N GLY A 22 10.03 -7.11 -9.59
CA GLY A 22 8.85 -6.30 -9.30
C GLY A 22 8.61 -6.02 -7.81
N ILE A 23 7.71 -5.07 -7.54
CA ILE A 23 7.29 -4.72 -6.17
C ILE A 23 6.20 -5.71 -5.73
N ASN A 24 6.47 -6.44 -4.65
CA ASN A 24 5.44 -7.23 -3.97
C ASN A 24 4.55 -6.31 -3.12
N TYR A 25 3.42 -5.88 -3.70
CA TYR A 25 2.48 -4.99 -3.02
C TYR A 25 1.81 -5.59 -1.78
N GLU A 26 1.61 -6.91 -1.73
CA GLU A 26 1.03 -7.55 -0.55
C GLU A 26 1.98 -7.45 0.64
N LYS A 27 3.26 -7.76 0.41
CA LYS A 27 4.30 -7.57 1.42
C LYS A 27 4.37 -6.11 1.85
N LEU A 28 4.45 -5.18 0.89
CA LEU A 28 4.53 -3.75 1.17
C LEU A 28 3.36 -3.23 2.01
N ARG A 29 2.13 -3.70 1.75
CA ARG A 29 0.93 -3.34 2.54
C ARG A 29 1.04 -3.83 3.98
N LYS A 30 1.41 -5.10 4.17
CA LYS A 30 1.56 -5.70 5.50
C LYS A 30 2.64 -5.00 6.32
N ASP A 31 3.82 -4.81 5.72
CA ASP A 31 4.96 -4.17 6.38
C ASP A 31 4.61 -2.74 6.86
N ARG A 32 3.83 -1.99 6.07
CA ARG A 32 3.40 -0.63 6.45
C ARG A 32 2.37 -0.62 7.58
N LEU A 33 1.41 -1.54 7.55
CA LEU A 33 0.42 -1.67 8.62
C LEU A 33 1.06 -2.09 9.93
N GLU A 34 1.95 -3.09 9.91
CA GLU A 34 2.69 -3.55 11.08
C GLU A 34 3.57 -2.44 11.67
N ARG A 35 4.23 -1.65 10.82
CA ARG A 35 5.01 -0.49 11.26
C ARG A 35 4.14 0.57 11.95
N ALA A 36 2.95 0.87 11.40
CA ALA A 36 2.03 1.82 12.00
C ALA A 36 1.50 1.33 13.37
N GLN A 37 1.18 0.04 13.49
CA GLN A 37 0.77 -0.57 14.75
C GLN A 37 1.91 -0.57 15.79
N SER A 38 3.13 -0.87 15.37
CA SER A 38 4.31 -0.84 16.24
C SER A 38 4.57 0.57 16.77
N ALA A 39 4.54 1.58 15.90
CA ALA A 39 4.67 2.98 16.29
C ALA A 39 3.55 3.43 17.24
N CYS A 40 2.32 2.93 17.06
CA CYS A 40 1.19 3.20 17.97
C CYS A 40 1.45 2.63 19.36
N ALA A 41 1.93 1.39 19.44
CA ALA A 41 2.27 0.73 20.70
C ALA A 41 3.46 1.39 21.40
N GLU A 42 4.52 1.74 20.66
CA GLU A 42 5.70 2.45 21.19
C GLU A 42 5.34 3.83 21.77
N ALA A 43 4.40 4.53 21.14
CA ALA A 43 3.89 5.80 21.63
C ALA A 43 2.87 5.66 22.78
N GLY A 44 2.48 4.42 23.14
CA GLY A 44 1.51 4.16 24.20
C GLY A 44 0.05 4.47 23.85
N PHE A 45 -0.28 4.56 22.56
CA PHE A 45 -1.65 4.82 22.10
C PHE A 45 -2.40 3.54 21.78
N GLY A 46 -3.73 3.54 21.98
CA GLY A 46 -4.58 2.40 21.63
C GLY A 46 -4.92 2.31 20.14
N ALA A 47 -4.97 3.44 19.44
CA ALA A 47 -5.23 3.49 18.00
C ALA A 47 -4.81 4.84 17.38
N PHE A 48 -4.57 4.84 16.07
CA PHE A 48 -4.44 6.05 15.27
C PHE A 48 -5.71 6.33 14.48
N LEU A 49 -6.18 7.58 14.55
CA LEU A 49 -7.25 8.10 13.69
C LEU A 49 -6.62 8.98 12.60
N CYS A 50 -6.63 8.51 11.36
CA CYS A 50 -5.99 9.21 10.24
C CYS A 50 -7.01 9.93 9.35
N PHE A 51 -6.91 11.26 9.30
CA PHE A 51 -7.68 12.10 8.37
C PHE A 51 -6.87 12.54 7.16
N ASN A 52 -5.54 12.64 7.29
CA ASN A 52 -4.68 12.97 6.16
C ASN A 52 -4.65 11.81 5.15
N PHE A 53 -4.91 12.13 3.90
CA PHE A 53 -4.92 11.25 2.75
C PHE A 53 -3.57 10.53 2.56
N ASP A 54 -2.46 11.18 2.88
CA ASP A 54 -1.14 10.56 2.78
C ASP A 54 -0.97 9.42 3.81
N ASN A 55 -1.45 9.63 5.04
CA ASN A 55 -1.42 8.61 6.08
C ASN A 55 -2.34 7.45 5.72
N LEU A 56 -3.52 7.76 5.19
CA LEU A 56 -4.49 6.77 4.71
C LEU A 56 -3.89 5.94 3.58
N ARG A 57 -3.30 6.58 2.57
CA ARG A 57 -2.63 5.92 1.45
C ARG A 57 -1.42 5.10 1.88
N TYR A 58 -0.69 5.54 2.89
CA TYR A 58 0.45 4.81 3.42
C TYR A 58 0.01 3.53 4.12
N ILE A 59 -0.94 3.63 5.05
CA ILE A 59 -1.33 2.53 5.93
C ILE A 59 -2.20 1.51 5.18
N THR A 60 -3.25 1.96 4.47
CA THR A 60 -4.23 1.05 3.86
C THR A 60 -3.94 0.75 2.39
N SER A 61 -3.01 1.50 1.79
CA SER A 61 -2.81 1.52 0.34
C SER A 61 -4.00 1.97 -0.50
N THR A 62 -5.07 2.46 0.13
CA THR A 62 -6.22 3.01 -0.57
C THR A 62 -5.92 4.43 -1.00
N HIS A 63 -6.11 4.72 -2.28
CA HIS A 63 -6.19 6.09 -2.77
C HIS A 63 -7.65 6.50 -2.77
N ILE A 64 -7.98 7.52 -1.98
CA ILE A 64 -9.29 8.18 -1.99
C ILE A 64 -9.11 9.42 -2.87
N GLY A 65 -10.11 9.72 -3.71
CA GLY A 65 -10.03 10.84 -4.64
C GLY A 65 -9.68 12.18 -3.97
N GLU A 66 -9.03 13.06 -4.71
CA GLU A 66 -8.39 14.28 -4.17
C GLU A 66 -9.37 15.38 -3.73
N TRP A 67 -10.69 15.19 -3.91
CA TRP A 67 -11.69 16.22 -3.62
C TRP A 67 -11.66 16.72 -2.16
N GLY A 68 -11.34 15.83 -1.22
CA GLY A 68 -11.25 16.13 0.20
C GLY A 68 -9.84 16.52 0.69
N ARG A 69 -8.83 16.54 -0.19
CA ARG A 69 -7.46 16.88 0.21
C ARG A 69 -7.35 18.39 0.44
N ASP A 70 -6.71 18.76 1.55
CA ASP A 70 -6.47 20.16 1.94
C ASP A 70 -7.76 20.99 2.13
N LYS A 71 -8.83 20.33 2.58
CA LYS A 71 -10.12 20.94 2.88
C LYS A 71 -10.26 21.27 4.37
N PHE A 72 -9.30 21.95 5.00
CA PHE A 72 -9.43 22.47 6.37
C PHE A 72 -8.57 23.71 6.56
#